data_AF-A0A2R6LZK1-F1
#
_entry.id   AF-A0A2R6LZK1-F1
#
_cell.length_a   1.000
_cell.length_b   1.000
_cell.length_c   1.000
_cell.angle_alpha   90.00
_cell.angle_beta   90.00
_cell.angle_gamma   90.00
#
_symmetry.space_group_name_H-M   'P 1'
#
loop_
_entity.id
_entity.type
_entity.pdbx_description
1 polymer ?
#
loop_
_entity_poly.entity_id
_entity_poly.type
_entity_poly.pdbx_seq_one_letter_code
_entity_poly.pdbx_strand_id
1 'polypeptide(L)'
;MVPNHTPSSEALSRRKILISSAVIGAIGLAGCSSEASSDSPDCTTTALEHGDGDVLQQANAMISDESVVLLISLQESGDALPIESILLKNSEDDLLHEIPTTDAREYRITIGSPPHHGRLTLLAKNDQRDEIDSMEIEYQCVDE
;
A
#
# COMPACT_ATOMS: atom_id res chain seq x y z
N MET A 1 -20.91 -63.80 1.15
CA MET A 1 -20.40 -62.50 0.66
C MET A 1 -18.88 -62.48 0.78
N VAL A 2 -18.17 -62.32 -0.33
CA VAL A 2 -16.79 -61.79 -0.46
C VAL A 2 -16.92 -60.25 -0.32
N PRO A 3 -15.98 -59.43 0.24
CA PRO A 3 -14.52 -59.40 -0.02
C PRO A 3 -13.65 -59.41 1.24
N ASN A 4 -12.43 -59.96 1.25
CA ASN A 4 -11.21 -59.74 0.45
C ASN A 4 -10.35 -58.56 0.96
N HIS A 5 -9.04 -58.81 0.89
CA HIS A 5 -7.88 -57.89 0.96
C HIS A 5 -7.08 -57.84 2.28
N THR A 6 -6.12 -58.78 2.38
CA THR A 6 -4.71 -58.41 2.61
C THR A 6 -4.20 -57.68 1.36
N PRO A 7 -3.34 -56.66 1.49
CA PRO A 7 -1.92 -56.95 1.32
C PRO A 7 -0.95 -56.09 2.16
N SER A 8 0.24 -56.66 2.31
CA SER A 8 1.57 -56.06 2.18
C SER A 8 2.05 -54.90 3.06
N SER A 9 3.06 -55.30 3.83
CA SER A 9 4.42 -54.77 3.75
C SER A 9 4.71 -53.43 4.41
N GLU A 10 5.47 -53.58 5.48
CA GLU A 10 6.29 -52.59 6.15
C GLU A 10 7.13 -51.76 5.18
N ALA A 11 7.16 -50.46 5.39
CA ALA A 11 8.29 -49.62 5.03
C ALA A 11 8.57 -48.68 6.21
N LEU A 12 9.68 -48.97 6.90
CA LEU A 12 10.26 -48.20 7.98
C LEU A 12 10.39 -46.72 7.61
N SER A 13 9.91 -45.81 8.47
CA SER A 13 10.50 -44.49 8.59
C SER A 13 10.76 -44.18 10.05
N ARG A 14 11.85 -44.76 10.56
CA ARG A 14 12.51 -44.27 11.77
C ARG A 14 13.23 -42.98 11.41
N ARG A 15 12.57 -41.84 11.61
CA ARG A 15 13.27 -40.56 11.80
C ARG A 15 12.96 -40.01 13.19
N LYS A 16 13.81 -40.45 14.10
CA LYS A 16 14.09 -39.82 15.39
C LYS A 16 14.78 -38.48 15.07
N ILE A 17 14.07 -37.38 15.26
CA ILE A 17 14.70 -36.06 15.38
C ILE A 17 14.19 -35.47 16.69
N LEU A 18 14.96 -35.70 17.75
CA LEU A 18 14.92 -34.91 18.97
C LEU A 18 15.63 -33.60 18.65
N ILE A 19 14.90 -32.49 18.58
CA ILE A 19 15.48 -31.17 18.70
C ILE A 19 14.60 -30.37 19.66
N SER A 20 15.06 -30.35 20.91
CA SER A 20 14.69 -29.35 21.90
C SER A 20 15.27 -28.01 21.45
N SER A 21 14.43 -27.01 21.22
CA SER A 21 14.88 -25.64 21.00
C SER A 21 13.96 -24.68 21.73
N ALA A 22 14.60 -23.79 22.48
CA ALA A 22 14.04 -22.88 23.46
C ALA A 22 13.06 -21.85 22.86
N VAL A 23 12.03 -21.53 23.63
CA VAL A 23 11.16 -20.37 23.39
C VAL A 23 11.97 -19.12 23.70
N ILE A 24 12.38 -18.39 22.66
CA ILE A 24 12.76 -16.99 22.78
C ILE A 24 11.58 -16.20 22.21
N GLY A 25 10.82 -15.58 23.10
CA GLY A 25 9.79 -14.63 22.71
C GLY A 25 10.44 -13.40 22.11
N ALA A 26 10.24 -13.20 20.82
CA ALA A 26 10.30 -11.89 20.21
C ALA A 26 8.85 -11.53 19.85
N ILE A 27 8.24 -10.67 20.67
CA ILE A 27 7.03 -9.95 20.30
C ILE A 27 7.49 -8.94 19.24
N GLY A 28 7.58 -9.40 17.99
CA GLY A 28 7.61 -8.51 16.84
C GLY A 28 6.20 -7.99 16.67
N LEU A 29 6.02 -6.69 16.89
CA LEU A 29 4.78 -6.00 16.60
C LEU A 29 4.39 -6.31 15.15
N ALA A 30 3.14 -6.74 14.95
CA ALA A 30 2.54 -6.84 13.64
C ALA A 30 2.45 -5.42 13.06
N GLY A 31 3.47 -5.02 12.30
CA GLY A 31 3.31 -4.00 11.28
C GLY A 31 2.81 -4.72 10.04
N CYS A 32 1.50 -4.72 9.82
CA CYS A 32 0.97 -4.90 8.47
C CYS A 32 1.34 -3.65 7.67
N SER A 33 2.61 -3.55 7.28
CA SER A 33 2.97 -2.72 6.15
C SER A 33 2.30 -3.41 4.96
N SER A 34 1.18 -2.86 4.49
CA SER A 34 0.72 -3.16 3.14
C SER A 34 1.76 -2.55 2.22
N GLU A 35 2.84 -3.29 1.98
CA GLU A 35 3.82 -3.00 0.96
C GLU A 35 3.10 -3.15 -0.39
N ALA A 36 2.39 -2.09 -0.80
CA ALA A 36 2.05 -1.88 -2.19
C ALA A 36 3.31 -1.37 -2.90
N SER A 37 4.34 -2.23 -2.89
CA SER A 37 5.56 -2.02 -3.68
C SER A 37 5.15 -2.18 -5.14
N SER A 38 4.87 -1.06 -5.81
CA SER A 38 4.89 -1.05 -7.27
C SER A 38 6.29 -1.48 -7.70
N ASP A 39 6.35 -2.54 -8.51
CA ASP A 39 7.55 -3.13 -9.08
C ASP A 39 8.13 -2.18 -10.16
N SER A 40 8.52 -0.97 -9.76
CA SER A 40 9.42 -0.10 -10.49
C SER A 40 10.67 -0.02 -9.62
N PRO A 41 11.78 -0.69 -10.00
CA PRO A 41 12.99 -0.71 -9.16
C PRO A 41 13.51 0.70 -8.84
N ASP A 42 13.07 1.67 -9.63
CA ASP A 42 13.50 3.07 -9.60
C ASP A 42 12.65 3.93 -8.67
N CYS A 43 11.53 3.42 -8.13
CA CYS A 43 10.71 4.14 -7.15
C CYS A 43 10.25 3.23 -6.01
N THR A 44 10.44 3.68 -4.78
CA THR A 44 9.81 3.10 -3.59
C THR A 44 8.78 4.08 -3.03
N THR A 45 7.68 3.56 -2.51
CA THR A 45 6.69 4.34 -1.75
C THR A 45 6.27 3.55 -0.53
N THR A 46 6.26 4.21 0.63
CA THR A 46 5.86 3.64 1.92
C THR A 46 4.75 4.50 2.50
N ALA A 47 3.63 3.87 2.87
CA ALA A 47 2.60 4.52 3.68
C ALA A 47 3.10 4.66 5.12
N LEU A 48 3.14 5.89 5.63
CA LEU A 48 3.56 6.21 6.99
C LEU A 48 2.37 6.23 7.95
N GLU A 49 1.25 6.81 7.50
CA GLU A 49 0.03 6.94 8.29
C GLU A 49 -1.20 6.90 7.37
N HIS A 50 -2.32 6.43 7.89
CA HIS A 50 -3.62 6.47 7.26
C HIS A 50 -4.66 6.93 8.28
N GLY A 51 -5.51 7.86 7.89
CA GLY A 51 -6.64 8.32 8.71
C GLY A 51 -7.68 7.22 8.93
N ASP A 52 -8.72 7.56 9.68
CA ASP A 52 -9.83 6.63 9.96
C ASP A 52 -10.80 6.45 8.77
N GLY A 53 -10.58 7.17 7.67
CA GLY A 53 -11.41 7.10 6.47
C GLY A 53 -11.10 5.88 5.61
N ASP A 54 -11.97 5.64 4.64
CA ASP A 54 -11.94 4.49 3.72
C ASP A 54 -12.05 4.93 2.26
N VAL A 55 -11.61 6.15 1.94
CA VAL A 55 -11.71 6.77 0.62
C VAL A 55 -10.39 6.65 -0.14
N LEU A 56 -9.27 6.99 0.49
CA LEU A 56 -7.93 6.94 -0.08
C LEU A 56 -7.39 5.51 0.05
N GLN A 57 -7.50 4.68 -0.98
CA GLN A 57 -7.07 3.29 -0.87
C GLN A 57 -5.55 3.14 -0.91
N GLN A 58 -4.92 3.82 -1.87
CA GLN A 58 -3.49 3.69 -2.13
C GLN A 58 -2.94 4.98 -2.72
N ALA A 59 -1.67 5.26 -2.43
CA ALA A 59 -0.88 6.25 -3.14
C ALA A 59 0.52 5.70 -3.41
N ASN A 60 0.99 5.85 -4.66
CA ASN A 60 2.26 5.29 -5.09
C ASN A 60 2.96 6.20 -6.11
N ALA A 61 4.24 6.47 -5.90
CA ALA A 61 5.07 7.18 -6.86
C ALA A 61 5.73 6.20 -7.84
N MET A 62 5.74 6.54 -9.12
CA MET A 62 6.38 5.80 -10.21
C MET A 62 7.03 6.75 -11.21
N ILE A 63 7.98 6.26 -12.00
CA ILE A 63 8.51 7.01 -13.14
C ILE A 63 7.66 6.69 -14.39
N SER A 64 7.20 7.74 -15.08
CA SER A 64 6.55 7.66 -16.39
C SER A 64 7.06 8.80 -17.26
N ASP A 65 7.55 8.50 -18.46
CA ASP A 65 7.98 9.49 -19.44
C ASP A 65 8.90 10.57 -18.83
N GLU A 66 10.00 10.14 -18.20
CA GLU A 66 11.02 11.02 -17.58
C GLU A 66 10.50 11.88 -16.40
N SER A 67 9.30 11.57 -15.90
CA SER A 67 8.64 12.30 -14.82
C SER A 67 8.29 11.37 -13.66
N VAL A 68 8.32 11.90 -12.44
CA VAL A 68 7.76 11.20 -11.28
C VAL A 68 6.28 11.51 -11.20
N VAL A 69 5.47 10.46 -11.26
CA VAL A 69 4.01 10.51 -11.23
C VAL A 69 3.52 9.86 -9.95
N LEU A 70 2.67 10.58 -9.22
CA LEU A 70 1.91 10.03 -8.11
C LEU A 70 0.59 9.46 -8.65
N LEU A 71 0.41 8.16 -8.42
CA LEU A 71 -0.84 7.44 -8.60
C LEU A 71 -1.63 7.51 -7.28
N ILE A 72 -2.89 7.94 -7.34
CA ILE A 72 -3.80 7.98 -6.19
C ILE A 72 -5.04 7.16 -6.53
N SER A 73 -5.25 6.08 -5.78
CA SER A 73 -6.38 5.18 -5.96
C SER A 73 -7.43 5.44 -4.89
N LEU A 74 -8.68 5.60 -5.31
CA LEU A 74 -9.83 5.77 -4.44
C LEU A 74 -10.61 4.47 -4.29
N GLN A 75 -11.44 4.39 -3.26
CA GLN A 75 -12.26 3.22 -2.97
C GLN A 75 -13.23 2.88 -4.12
N GLU A 76 -13.32 1.59 -4.45
CA GLU A 76 -14.10 1.06 -5.57
C GLU A 76 -15.63 0.96 -5.30
N SER A 77 -16.13 1.13 -4.07
CA SER A 77 -17.47 0.59 -3.75
C SER A 77 -18.65 1.54 -3.99
N GLY A 78 -19.63 1.03 -4.76
CA GLY A 78 -21.08 1.19 -4.58
C GLY A 78 -21.71 2.54 -4.94
N ASP A 79 -21.37 3.57 -4.17
CA ASP A 79 -21.98 4.90 -4.23
C ASP A 79 -20.98 5.96 -4.75
N ALA A 80 -21.49 7.16 -5.05
CA ALA A 80 -20.62 8.32 -5.29
C ALA A 80 -19.81 8.60 -4.02
N LEU A 81 -18.48 8.66 -4.13
CA LEU A 81 -17.63 9.03 -3.00
C LEU A 81 -17.98 10.47 -2.58
N PRO A 82 -18.14 10.75 -1.29
CA PRO A 82 -18.45 12.09 -0.79
C PRO A 82 -17.20 13.00 -0.83
N ILE A 83 -16.38 12.90 -1.87
CA ILE A 83 -15.14 13.63 -2.07
C ILE A 83 -15.31 14.65 -3.20
N GLU A 84 -14.99 15.91 -2.92
CA GLU A 84 -14.91 17.01 -3.88
C GLU A 84 -13.47 17.22 -4.38
N SER A 85 -12.48 17.03 -3.50
CA SER A 85 -11.08 17.22 -3.87
C SER A 85 -10.11 16.39 -3.03
N ILE A 86 -8.93 16.16 -3.59
CA ILE A 86 -7.76 15.63 -2.89
C ILE A 86 -6.72 16.75 -2.83
N LEU A 87 -6.32 17.12 -1.61
CA LEU A 87 -5.23 18.06 -1.38
C LEU A 87 -3.93 17.29 -1.23
N LEU A 88 -2.89 17.72 -1.92
CA LEU A 88 -1.54 17.18 -1.81
C LEU A 88 -0.64 18.22 -1.17
N LYS A 89 -0.10 17.91 0.01
CA LYS A 89 0.78 18.79 0.77
C LYS A 89 2.18 18.21 0.94
N ASN A 90 3.18 19.09 1.05
CA ASN A 90 4.53 18.70 1.43
C ASN A 90 4.66 18.55 2.96
N SER A 91 5.86 18.18 3.43
CA SER A 91 6.17 18.05 4.86
C SER A 91 6.15 19.37 5.65
N GLU A 92 6.10 20.52 4.98
CA GLU A 92 5.99 21.85 5.57
C GLU A 92 4.53 22.33 5.65
N ASP A 93 3.57 21.47 5.31
CA ASP A 93 2.12 21.73 5.19
C ASP A 93 1.75 22.69 4.03
N ASP A 94 2.68 22.97 3.12
CA ASP A 94 2.39 23.75 1.91
C ASP A 94 1.56 22.92 0.92
N LEU A 95 0.52 23.54 0.37
CA LEU A 95 -0.29 22.95 -0.69
C LEU A 95 0.50 22.93 -2.00
N LEU A 96 0.79 21.73 -2.50
CA LEU A 96 1.41 21.52 -3.81
C LEU A 96 0.35 21.46 -4.91
N HIS A 97 -0.71 20.68 -4.69
CA HIS A 97 -1.77 20.46 -5.66
C HIS A 97 -3.13 20.29 -4.98
N GLU A 98 -4.18 20.76 -5.65
CA GLU A 98 -5.56 20.44 -5.35
C GLU A 98 -6.14 19.75 -6.59
N ILE A 99 -6.60 18.51 -6.41
CA ILE A 99 -7.13 17.67 -7.47
C ILE A 99 -8.64 17.60 -7.28
N PRO A 100 -9.44 18.32 -8.10
CA PRO A 100 -10.88 18.17 -8.07
C PRO A 100 -11.24 16.75 -8.50
N THR A 101 -12.05 16.07 -7.70
CA THR A 101 -12.47 14.71 -7.99
C THR A 101 -13.69 14.68 -8.88
N THR A 102 -13.78 13.62 -9.67
CA THR A 102 -14.90 13.25 -10.53
C THR A 102 -15.34 11.84 -10.13
N ASP A 103 -16.06 11.14 -10.99
CA ASP A 103 -16.39 9.72 -10.79
C ASP A 103 -15.17 8.79 -10.95
N ALA A 104 -14.01 9.31 -11.36
CA ALA A 104 -12.78 8.55 -11.50
C ALA A 104 -12.30 7.97 -10.16
N ARG A 105 -11.76 6.75 -10.24
CA ARG A 105 -11.25 5.98 -9.09
C ARG A 105 -9.72 5.98 -9.02
N GLU A 106 -9.07 6.58 -9.99
CA GLU A 106 -7.62 6.70 -10.06
C GLU A 106 -7.29 8.10 -10.59
N TYR A 107 -6.34 8.76 -9.94
CA TYR A 107 -5.80 10.05 -10.35
C TYR A 107 -4.29 9.92 -10.52
N ARG A 108 -3.76 10.60 -11.54
CA ARG A 108 -2.33 10.64 -11.85
C ARG A 108 -1.89 12.08 -11.90
N ILE A 109 -0.86 12.41 -11.15
CA ILE A 109 -0.30 13.75 -11.10
C ILE A 109 1.22 13.72 -11.16
N THR A 110 1.81 14.53 -12.02
CA THR A 110 3.26 14.72 -12.06
C THR A 110 3.69 15.54 -10.85
N ILE A 111 4.60 14.98 -10.04
CA ILE A 111 5.10 15.60 -8.81
C ILE A 111 6.58 16.02 -8.91
N GLY A 112 7.25 15.69 -10.02
CA GLY A 112 8.64 16.08 -10.26
C GLY A 112 9.30 15.31 -11.39
N SER A 113 10.63 15.33 -11.41
CA SER A 113 11.48 14.53 -12.29
C SER A 113 12.54 13.81 -11.43
N PRO A 114 12.93 12.58 -11.78
CA PRO A 114 13.96 11.86 -11.05
C PRO A 114 15.32 12.61 -11.14
N PRO A 115 16.19 12.52 -10.11
CA PRO A 115 15.91 11.92 -8.81
C PRO A 115 14.96 12.82 -8.00
N HIS A 116 13.93 12.21 -7.40
CA HIS A 116 12.92 12.91 -6.62
C HIS A 116 12.54 12.09 -5.41
N HIS A 117 12.49 12.72 -4.25
CA HIS A 117 12.04 12.07 -3.03
C HIS A 117 11.32 13.08 -2.16
N GLY A 118 10.50 12.58 -1.25
CA GLY A 118 9.85 13.45 -0.30
C GLY A 118 8.76 12.73 0.46
N ARG A 119 8.07 13.53 1.25
CA ARG A 119 6.94 13.11 2.05
C ARG A 119 5.73 13.94 1.67
N LEU A 120 4.62 13.26 1.44
CA LEU A 120 3.37 13.87 1.01
C LEU A 120 2.25 13.49 1.95
N THR A 121 1.42 14.47 2.26
CA THR A 121 0.14 14.26 2.92
C THR A 121 -0.97 14.45 1.89
N LEU A 122 -1.79 13.42 1.71
CA LEU A 122 -3.00 13.43 0.91
C LEU A 122 -4.18 13.66 1.86
N LEU A 123 -5.03 14.64 1.56
CA LEU A 123 -6.25 14.92 2.33
C LEU A 123 -7.46 14.84 1.39
N ALA A 124 -8.39 13.92 1.66
CA ALA A 124 -9.67 13.88 0.98
C ALA A 124 -10.63 14.88 1.64
N LYS A 125 -11.22 15.76 0.84
CA LYS A 125 -12.17 16.79 1.28
C LYS A 125 -13.54 16.58 0.66
N ASN A 126 -14.60 16.74 1.44
CA ASN A 126 -15.98 16.78 0.93
C ASN A 126 -16.35 18.20 0.44
N ASP A 127 -17.60 18.36 -0.01
CA ASP A 127 -18.18 19.63 -0.48
C ASP A 127 -18.27 20.72 0.60
N GLN A 128 -18.20 20.32 1.87
CA GLN A 128 -18.16 21.21 3.02
C GLN A 128 -16.73 21.61 3.41
N ARG A 129 -15.72 21.09 2.68
CA ARG A 129 -14.28 21.20 2.98
C ARG A 129 -13.83 20.52 4.28
N ASP A 130 -14.65 19.62 4.80
CA ASP A 130 -14.26 18.76 5.91
C ASP A 130 -13.30 17.69 5.40
N GLU A 131 -12.30 17.35 6.23
CA GLU A 131 -11.48 16.17 5.99
C GLU A 131 -12.30 14.92 6.27
N ILE A 132 -12.38 14.04 5.28
CA ILE A 132 -13.07 12.76 5.42
C ILE A 132 -12.10 11.58 5.43
N ASP A 133 -10.89 11.79 4.92
CA ASP A 133 -9.81 10.80 4.93
C ASP A 133 -8.46 11.49 4.74
N SER A 134 -7.38 10.81 5.16
CA SER A 134 -6.02 11.27 4.97
C SER A 134 -5.03 10.12 4.86
N MET A 135 -3.93 10.36 4.15
CA MET A 135 -2.84 9.39 4.00
C MET A 135 -1.51 10.13 3.94
N GLU A 136 -0.53 9.68 4.72
CA GLU A 136 0.85 10.16 4.63
C GLU A 136 1.72 9.10 3.96
N ILE A 137 2.46 9.51 2.93
CA ILE A 137 3.40 8.64 2.22
C ILE A 137 4.80 9.26 2.21
N GLU A 138 5.81 8.41 2.24
CA GLU A 138 7.18 8.75 1.85
C GLU A 138 7.50 8.02 0.55
N TYR A 139 8.15 8.70 -0.38
CA TYR A 139 8.58 8.12 -1.63
C TYR A 139 10.01 8.51 -1.98
N GLN A 140 10.68 7.62 -2.70
CA GLN A 140 12.01 7.84 -3.21
C GLN A 140 12.10 7.27 -4.63
N CYS A 141 12.33 8.15 -5.59
CA CYS A 141 12.55 7.81 -6.99
C CYS A 141 13.96 8.21 -7.41
N VAL A 142 14.68 7.30 -8.05
CA VAL A 142 16.06 7.47 -8.53
C VAL A 142 16.08 7.43 -10.06
N ASP A 143 17.11 8.03 -10.66
CA ASP A 143 17.40 7.88 -12.08
C ASP A 143 18.21 6.59 -12.28
N GLU A 144 17.93 5.82 -13.34
CA GLU A 144 18.64 4.56 -13.66
C GLU A 144 20.11 4.75 -14.08
#